data_AF-A0ABC8SSV1-F1
#
_entry.id   AF-A0ABC8SSV1-F1
#
_cell.length_a   1.000
_cell.length_b   1.000
_cell.length_c   1.000
_cell.angle_alpha   90.00
_cell.angle_beta   90.00
_cell.angle_gamma   90.00
#
_symmetry.space_group_name_H-M   'P 1'
#
loop_
_entity.id
_entity.type
_entity.pdbx_description
1 polymer ?
#
loop_
_entity_poly.entity_id
_entity_poly.type
_entity_poly.pdbx_seq_one_letter_code
_entity_poly.pdbx_strand_id
1 'polypeptide(L)'
;MVRPGEHITILTYSRMRYHVMQAAKTLVNKGYDPEVIDIRSLKPFDLYTIGNSVKKTPCVLIVEECMRTGGIGASLTAAINENFHDYLDAPIVCLSSQDVPTPYAGTLEEWTVVQPAQIVAAVEKLCQ
;
A
#
# COMPACT_ATOMS: atom_id res chain seq x y z
N MET A 1 4.27 7.48 10.32
CA MET A 1 2.83 7.74 10.09
C MET A 1 2.63 9.04 9.32
N VAL A 2 1.76 9.05 8.31
CA VAL A 2 1.46 10.22 7.47
C VAL A 2 0.03 10.71 7.68
N ARG A 3 -0.93 9.78 7.80
CA ARG A 3 -2.35 10.06 8.08
C ARG A 3 -2.88 8.97 9.02
N PRO A 4 -3.55 9.29 10.14
CA PRO A 4 -4.23 8.30 10.96
C PRO A 4 -5.54 7.86 10.29
N GLY A 5 -5.98 6.63 10.54
CA GLY A 5 -7.30 6.15 10.11
C GLY A 5 -7.67 4.80 10.72
N GLU A 6 -8.91 4.37 10.55
CA GLU A 6 -9.45 3.19 11.25
C GLU A 6 -9.89 2.03 10.33
N HIS A 7 -10.05 2.25 9.02
CA HIS A 7 -10.64 1.22 8.15
C HIS A 7 -9.61 0.28 7.51
N ILE A 8 -8.45 0.81 7.10
CA ILE A 8 -7.44 0.06 6.35
C ILE A 8 -6.05 0.68 6.54
N THR A 9 -5.03 -0.15 6.66
CA THR A 9 -3.63 0.28 6.65
C THR A 9 -3.10 0.30 5.22
N ILE A 10 -2.63 1.46 4.76
CA ILE A 10 -1.91 1.61 3.50
C ILE A 10 -0.43 1.86 3.80
N LEU A 11 0.42 0.89 3.44
CA LEU A 11 1.87 0.97 3.55
C LEU A 11 2.46 1.42 2.22
N THR A 12 3.34 2.41 2.25
CA THR A 12 3.98 2.93 1.04
C THR A 12 5.35 3.52 1.36
N TYR A 13 6.12 3.89 0.32
CA TYR A 13 7.40 4.56 0.44
C TYR A 13 7.72 5.35 -0.83
N SER A 14 8.71 6.25 -0.74
CA SER A 14 9.20 7.05 -1.87
C SER A 14 8.05 7.81 -2.58
N ARG A 15 8.08 7.88 -3.92
CA ARG A 15 7.10 8.55 -4.76
C ARG A 15 5.67 8.07 -4.54
N MET A 16 5.46 6.79 -4.22
CA MET A 16 4.11 6.23 -4.05
C MET A 16 3.36 6.85 -2.88
N ARG A 17 4.06 7.43 -1.88
CA ARG A 17 3.43 8.26 -0.85
C ARG A 17 2.57 9.37 -1.46
N TYR A 18 3.06 10.04 -2.50
CA TYR A 18 2.30 11.11 -3.15
C TYR A 18 1.02 10.56 -3.79
N HIS A 19 1.11 9.43 -4.49
CA HIS A 19 -0.04 8.79 -5.15
C HIS A 19 -1.09 8.33 -4.14
N VAL A 20 -0.64 7.69 -3.04
CA VAL A 20 -1.50 7.27 -1.93
C VAL A 20 -2.22 8.46 -1.29
N MET A 21 -1.54 9.58 -1.08
CA MET A 21 -2.19 10.77 -0.49
C MET A 21 -3.23 11.40 -1.42
N GLN A 22 -3.08 11.29 -2.75
CA GLN A 22 -4.15 11.69 -3.68
C GLN A 22 -5.33 10.73 -3.63
N ALA A 23 -5.07 9.42 -3.60
CA ALA A 23 -6.10 8.39 -3.47
C ALA A 23 -6.87 8.53 -2.14
N ALA A 24 -6.18 8.83 -1.04
CA ALA A 24 -6.77 9.03 0.28
C ALA A 24 -7.82 10.14 0.30
N LYS A 25 -7.63 11.24 -0.44
CA LYS A 25 -8.65 12.30 -0.56
C LYS A 25 -9.94 11.76 -1.18
N THR A 26 -9.82 10.98 -2.25
CA THR A 26 -10.96 10.35 -2.92
C THR A 26 -11.64 9.31 -2.04
N LEU A 27 -10.87 8.51 -1.30
CA LEU A 27 -11.37 7.50 -0.38
C LEU A 27 -12.17 8.13 0.77
N VAL A 28 -11.67 9.22 1.36
CA VAL A 28 -12.39 9.98 2.40
C VAL A 28 -13.73 10.51 1.88
N ASN A 29 -13.75 11.07 0.66
CA ASN A 29 -14.99 11.53 0.04
C ASN A 29 -16.00 10.40 -0.22
N LYS A 30 -15.53 9.16 -0.34
CA LYS A 30 -16.34 7.94 -0.49
C LYS A 30 -16.73 7.30 0.85
N GLY A 31 -16.30 7.86 1.99
CA GLY A 31 -16.61 7.36 3.33
C GLY A 31 -15.60 6.34 3.90
N TYR A 32 -14.46 6.12 3.24
CA TYR A 32 -13.39 5.30 3.77
C TYR A 32 -12.40 6.11 4.61
N ASP A 33 -11.83 5.51 5.65
CA ASP A 33 -10.84 6.15 6.52
C ASP A 33 -9.49 5.40 6.50
N PRO A 34 -8.65 5.62 5.47
CA PRO A 34 -7.39 4.90 5.31
C PRO A 34 -6.27 5.45 6.19
N GLU A 35 -5.72 4.62 7.08
CA GLU A 35 -4.45 4.90 7.74
C GLU A 35 -3.30 4.81 6.73
N VAL A 36 -2.43 5.83 6.68
CA VAL A 36 -1.31 5.86 5.73
C VAL A 36 0.02 5.90 6.48
N ILE A 37 0.85 4.90 6.24
CA ILE A 37 2.21 4.81 6.76
C ILE A 37 3.20 4.84 5.61
N ASP A 38 4.04 5.88 5.60
CA ASP A 38 5.31 5.85 4.90
C ASP A 38 6.33 5.10 5.75
N ILE A 39 6.78 3.94 5.26
CA ILE A 39 7.67 3.05 6.01
C ILE A 39 9.10 3.58 6.12
N ARG A 40 9.50 4.54 5.28
CA ARG A 40 10.80 5.24 5.23
C ARG A 40 12.06 4.36 5.07
N SER A 41 12.23 3.35 5.92
CA SER A 41 13.31 2.38 5.92
C SER A 41 12.83 1.06 5.36
N LEU A 42 13.47 0.58 4.29
CA LEU A 42 13.19 -0.75 3.71
C LEU A 42 13.95 -1.88 4.42
N LYS A 43 15.00 -1.54 5.17
CA LYS A 43 15.75 -2.48 6.00
C LYS A 43 16.46 -1.75 7.14
N PRO A 44 16.17 -2.07 8.41
CA PRO A 44 15.07 -2.93 8.85
C PRO A 44 13.69 -2.26 8.65
N PHE A 45 12.63 -3.06 8.56
CA PHE A 45 11.26 -2.55 8.62
C PHE A 45 10.91 -2.10 10.05
N ASP A 46 10.16 -1.01 10.18
CA ASP A 46 9.56 -0.60 11.45
C ASP A 46 8.31 -1.43 11.76
N LEU A 47 8.55 -2.69 12.17
CA LEU A 47 7.49 -3.64 12.51
C LEU A 47 6.67 -3.19 13.72
N TYR A 48 7.21 -2.32 14.58
CA TYR A 48 6.46 -1.79 15.72
C TYR A 48 5.32 -0.88 15.25
N THR A 49 5.62 0.10 14.39
CA THR A 49 4.60 0.99 13.84
C THR A 49 3.60 0.22 12.96
N ILE A 50 4.09 -0.69 12.11
CA ILE A 50 3.23 -1.50 11.24
C ILE A 50 2.31 -2.38 12.09
N GLY A 51 2.85 -3.10 13.07
CA GLY A 51 2.06 -3.99 13.92
C GLY A 51 0.96 -3.27 14.69
N ASN A 52 1.22 -2.07 15.22
CA ASN A 52 0.18 -1.28 15.90
C ASN A 52 -0.95 -0.87 14.95
N SER A 53 -0.63 -0.58 13.69
CA SER A 53 -1.60 -0.20 12.65
C SER A 53 -2.43 -1.40 12.20
N VAL A 54 -1.79 -2.55 11.96
CA VAL A 54 -2.45 -3.81 11.57
C VAL A 54 -3.39 -4.32 12.67
N LYS A 55 -3.03 -4.18 13.94
CA LYS A 55 -3.93 -4.53 15.06
C LYS A 55 -5.17 -3.65 15.13
N LYS A 56 -5.07 -2.42 14.63
CA LYS A 56 -6.15 -1.44 14.64
C LYS A 56 -7.05 -1.59 13.42
N THR A 57 -6.46 -1.85 12.26
CA THR A 57 -7.19 -2.00 11.00
C THR A 57 -6.94 -3.39 10.42
N PRO A 58 -7.97 -4.23 10.20
CA PRO A 58 -7.77 -5.63 9.85
C PRO A 58 -7.39 -5.87 8.37
N CYS A 59 -7.33 -4.82 7.54
CA CYS A 59 -6.95 -4.90 6.13
C CYS A 59 -5.64 -4.14 5.87
N VAL A 60 -4.80 -4.68 5.00
CA VAL A 60 -3.51 -4.07 4.62
C VAL A 60 -3.36 -4.00 3.10
N LEU A 61 -3.04 -2.81 2.61
CA LEU A 61 -2.65 -2.54 1.22
C LEU A 61 -1.22 -2.00 1.19
N ILE A 62 -0.34 -2.66 0.45
CA ILE A 62 1.03 -2.18 0.19
C ILE A 62 1.03 -1.53 -1.19
N VAL A 63 1.59 -0.33 -1.32
CA VAL A 63 1.70 0.41 -2.57
C VAL A 63 3.15 0.75 -2.85
N GLU A 64 3.70 0.16 -3.91
CA GLU A 64 5.08 0.33 -4.34
C GLU A 64 5.20 0.64 -5.84
N GLU A 65 6.29 1.33 -6.21
CA GLU A 65 6.60 1.64 -7.62
C GLU A 65 7.45 0.53 -8.27
N CYS A 66 8.07 -0.34 -7.47
CA CYS A 66 8.83 -1.45 -8.01
C CYS A 66 7.94 -2.39 -8.83
N MET A 67 8.57 -3.14 -9.73
CA MET A 67 7.92 -4.26 -10.40
C MET A 67 7.44 -5.25 -9.34
N ARG A 68 6.31 -5.91 -9.61
CA ARG A 68 5.71 -6.89 -8.70
C ARG A 68 6.71 -8.00 -8.36
N THR A 69 7.42 -8.50 -9.36
CA THR A 69 8.44 -9.53 -9.15
C THR A 69 9.75 -8.88 -8.68
N GLY A 70 10.23 -9.31 -7.50
CA GLY A 70 11.47 -8.78 -6.90
C GLY A 70 11.30 -7.46 -6.15
N GLY A 71 10.07 -6.92 -6.05
CA GLY A 71 9.74 -5.74 -5.24
C GLY A 71 9.84 -5.98 -3.74
N ILE A 72 9.96 -4.90 -2.97
CA ILE A 72 10.04 -4.98 -1.50
C ILE A 72 8.68 -5.36 -0.89
N GLY A 73 7.59 -5.11 -1.61
CA GLY A 73 6.24 -5.44 -1.18
C GLY A 73 6.05 -6.92 -0.89
N ALA A 74 6.75 -7.81 -1.61
CA ALA A 74 6.73 -9.25 -1.32
C ALA A 74 7.38 -9.57 0.04
N SER A 75 8.57 -9.01 0.31
CA SER A 75 9.25 -9.20 1.60
C SER A 75 8.48 -8.57 2.76
N LEU A 76 7.85 -7.41 2.53
CA LEU A 76 7.01 -6.74 3.51
C LEU A 76 5.74 -7.55 3.82
N THR A 77 5.10 -8.11 2.78
CA THR A 77 3.95 -9.01 2.92
C THR A 77 4.33 -10.24 3.76
N ALA A 78 5.48 -10.86 3.48
CA ALA A 78 5.97 -12.00 4.25
C ALA A 78 6.21 -11.61 5.72
N ALA A 79 6.93 -10.51 5.97
CA ALA A 79 7.20 -10.04 7.32
C ALA A 79 5.92 -9.75 8.12
N ILE A 80 4.90 -9.17 7.50
CA ILE A 80 3.62 -8.89 8.18
C ILE A 80 2.89 -10.20 8.48
N ASN A 81 2.84 -11.16 7.54
CA ASN A 81 2.23 -12.46 7.82
C ASN A 81 2.98 -13.23 8.92
N GLU A 82 4.31 -13.21 8.93
CA GLU A 82 5.10 -13.90 9.96
C GLU A 82 4.84 -13.35 11.38
N ASN A 83 4.60 -12.04 11.51
CA ASN A 83 4.52 -11.38 12.81
C ASN A 83 3.10 -11.03 13.26
N PHE A 84 2.15 -10.86 12.33
CA PHE A 84 0.84 -10.24 12.59
C PHE A 84 -0.33 -10.90 11.87
N HIS A 85 -0.17 -12.12 11.33
CA HIS A 85 -1.24 -12.82 10.58
C HIS A 85 -2.56 -12.93 11.36
N ASP A 86 -2.49 -13.20 12.66
CA ASP A 86 -3.69 -13.38 13.51
C ASP A 86 -4.59 -12.14 13.62
N TYR A 87 -4.11 -10.97 13.17
CA TYR A 87 -4.85 -9.70 13.19
C TYR A 87 -5.44 -9.32 11.83
N LEU A 88 -5.20 -10.11 10.78
CA LEU A 88 -5.65 -9.82 9.42
C LEU A 88 -6.98 -10.53 9.15
N ASP A 89 -8.02 -9.76 8.78
CA ASP A 89 -9.31 -10.33 8.35
C ASP A 89 -9.36 -10.57 6.83
N ALA A 90 -8.41 -9.98 6.09
CA ALA A 90 -8.31 -10.09 4.64
C ALA A 90 -6.86 -10.34 4.21
N PRO A 91 -6.64 -10.99 3.04
CA PRO A 91 -5.29 -11.16 2.51
C PRO A 91 -4.65 -9.81 2.22
N ILE A 92 -3.36 -9.68 2.56
CA ILE A 92 -2.57 -8.50 2.22
C ILE A 92 -2.48 -8.38 0.69
N VAL A 93 -2.82 -7.20 0.16
CA VAL A 93 -2.66 -6.90 -1.27
C VAL A 93 -1.44 -6.02 -1.47
N CYS A 94 -0.59 -6.41 -2.43
CA CYS A 94 0.52 -5.59 -2.89
C CYS A 94 0.19 -5.05 -4.28
N LEU A 95 0.08 -3.73 -4.36
CA LEU A 95 -0.13 -2.97 -5.59
C LEU A 95 1.23 -2.42 -6.04
N SER A 96 1.79 -3.09 -7.04
CA SER A 96 3.11 -2.81 -7.62
C SER A 96 2.97 -2.43 -9.10
N SER A 97 4.02 -1.87 -9.69
CA SER A 97 4.06 -1.61 -11.14
C SER A 97 4.01 -2.92 -11.94
N GLN A 98 3.61 -2.82 -13.20
CA GLN A 98 3.56 -3.97 -14.11
C GLN A 98 4.95 -4.61 -14.29
N ASP A 99 5.01 -5.95 -14.43
CA ASP A 99 6.24 -6.70 -14.67
C ASP A 99 6.72 -6.58 -16.12
N VAL A 100 7.03 -5.36 -16.53
CA VAL A 100 7.56 -5.01 -17.85
C VAL A 100 8.65 -3.95 -17.71
N PRO A 101 9.66 -3.91 -18.60
CA PRO A 101 10.63 -2.82 -18.61
C PRO A 101 9.93 -1.46 -18.74
N THR A 102 10.32 -0.50 -17.89
CA THR A 102 9.72 0.84 -17.88
C THR A 102 9.94 1.52 -19.24
N PRO A 103 8.87 1.86 -19.96
CA PRO A 103 8.97 2.48 -21.28
C PRO A 103 9.38 3.95 -21.17
N TYR A 104 10.07 4.46 -22.19
CA TYR A 104 10.50 5.87 -22.24
C TYR A 104 9.35 6.85 -22.49
N ALA A 105 8.34 6.45 -23.26
CA ALA A 105 7.22 7.32 -23.58
C ALA A 105 6.38 7.54 -22.31
N GLY A 106 6.23 8.79 -21.88
CA GLY A 106 5.57 9.12 -20.61
C GLY A 106 4.14 8.56 -20.48
N THR A 107 3.37 8.54 -21.57
CA THR A 107 2.02 7.92 -21.57
C THR A 107 2.05 6.42 -21.31
N LEU A 108 3.07 5.72 -21.80
CA LEU A 108 3.25 4.29 -21.53
C LEU A 108 3.82 4.08 -20.13
N GLU A 109 4.70 4.96 -19.65
CA GLU A 109 5.25 4.91 -18.29
C GLU A 109 4.10 4.99 -17.27
N GLU A 110 3.19 5.95 -17.47
CA GLU A 110 1.99 6.13 -16.64
C GLU A 110 1.12 4.87 -16.56
N TRP A 111 1.08 4.06 -17.62
CA TRP A 111 0.30 2.82 -17.63
C TRP A 111 1.01 1.68 -16.89
N THR A 112 2.34 1.74 -16.78
CA THR A 112 3.13 0.74 -16.04
C THR A 112 3.19 1.01 -14.55
N VAL A 113 3.23 2.29 -14.15
CA VAL A 113 3.30 2.73 -12.76
C VAL A 113 1.92 2.81 -12.13
N VAL A 114 1.82 2.45 -10.85
CA VAL A 114 0.57 2.52 -10.08
C VAL A 114 0.01 3.94 -10.03
N GLN A 115 -1.24 4.11 -10.42
CA GLN A 115 -1.96 5.38 -10.39
C GLN A 115 -2.92 5.49 -9.20
N PRO A 116 -3.24 6.72 -8.72
CA PRO A 116 -4.15 6.92 -7.58
C PRO A 116 -5.51 6.23 -7.73
N ALA A 117 -6.08 6.19 -8.94
CA ALA A 117 -7.35 5.53 -9.20
C ALA A 117 -7.30 4.01 -8.93
N GLN A 118 -6.17 3.37 -9.21
CA GLN A 118 -5.98 1.94 -8.94
C GLN A 118 -5.89 1.65 -7.43
N ILE A 119 -5.30 2.57 -6.66
CA ILE A 119 -5.27 2.49 -5.19
C ILE A 119 -6.69 2.57 -4.62
N VAL A 120 -7.50 3.51 -5.12
CA VAL A 120 -8.92 3.64 -4.70
C VAL A 120 -9.68 2.34 -4.97
N ALA A 121 -9.58 1.80 -6.20
CA ALA A 121 -10.25 0.57 -6.58
C ALA A 121 -9.79 -0.64 -5.74
N ALA A 122 -8.49 -0.71 -5.40
CA ALA A 122 -7.95 -1.76 -4.55
C ALA A 122 -8.51 -1.71 -3.12
N VAL A 123 -8.62 -0.51 -2.55
CA VAL A 123 -9.24 -0.31 -1.21
C VAL A 123 -10.73 -0.66 -1.24
N GLU A 124 -11.46 -0.21 -2.26
CA GLU A 124 -12.90 -0.54 -2.39
C GLU A 124 -13.12 -2.05 -2.47
N LYS A 125 -12.25 -2.78 -3.18
CA LYS A 125 -12.32 -4.24 -3.26
C LYS A 125 -11.94 -4.96 -1.96
N LEU A 126 -11.01 -4.39 -1.20
CA LEU A 126 -10.54 -4.97 0.08
C LEU A 126 -11.52 -4.75 1.24
N CYS A 127 -12.27 -3.65 1.19
CA CYS A 127 -13.22 -3.27 2.24
C CYS A 127 -14.68 -3.62 1.89
N GLN A 128 -14.90 -4.45 0.86
CA GLN A 128 -16.20 -5.07 0.55
C GLN A 128 -16.47 -6.26 1.47
#